data_AF-A0A7K4KZC4-F1
#
_entry.id   AF-A0A7K4KZC4-F1
#
_cell.length_a   1.000
_cell.length_b   1.000
_cell.length_c   1.000
_cell.angle_alpha   90.00
_cell.angle_beta   90.00
_cell.angle_gamma   90.00
#
_symmetry.space_group_name_H-M   'P 1'
#
loop_
_entity.id
_entity.type
_entity.pdbx_description
1 polymer ?
#
loop_
_entity_poly.entity_id
_entity_poly.type
_entity_poly.pdbx_seq_one_letter_code
_entity_poly.pdbx_strand_id
1 'polypeptide(L)'
;GMRDNVFMRIGEALAAGNITLETLRARVRPLFYTRLRLGEFDPPDMNPYSALGPGDVQSPAHRALAREAAVKSFVLLKNERETLPLRELRARRVAVVGPFADNPRVLFGDYAPVPEPQYIYTPR
;
A
#
# COMPACT_ATOMS: atom_id res chain seq x y z
N GLY A 1 26.06 -10.76 0.49
CA GLY A 1 26.09 -9.70 -0.54
C GLY A 1 25.76 -10.29 -1.89
N MET A 2 25.34 -9.51 -2.89
CA MET A 2 24.79 -9.99 -4.19
C MET A 2 25.62 -11.05 -4.96
N ARG A 3 26.90 -11.28 -4.60
CA ARG A 3 27.80 -12.26 -5.23
C ARG A 3 27.37 -13.73 -5.05
N ASP A 4 26.62 -14.05 -4.01
CA ASP A 4 26.12 -15.42 -3.75
C ASP A 4 24.64 -15.60 -4.10
N ASN A 5 24.06 -14.65 -4.84
CA ASN A 5 22.67 -14.77 -5.27
C ASN A 5 22.56 -15.86 -6.35
N VAL A 6 21.58 -16.76 -6.20
CA VAL A 6 21.27 -17.84 -7.16
C VAL A 6 21.10 -17.34 -8.60
N PHE A 7 20.63 -16.12 -8.81
CA PHE A 7 20.50 -15.52 -10.15
C PHE A 7 21.84 -15.36 -10.86
N MET A 8 22.93 -15.13 -10.12
CA MET A 8 24.27 -14.98 -10.72
C MET A 8 24.82 -16.31 -11.26
N ARG A 9 24.21 -17.45 -10.89
CA ARG A 9 24.60 -18.80 -11.33
C ARG A 9 23.90 -19.27 -12.60
N ILE A 10 23.00 -18.46 -13.17
CA ILE A 10 22.22 -18.84 -14.37
C ILE A 10 23.14 -19.13 -15.56
N GLY A 11 24.22 -18.36 -15.76
CA GLY A 11 25.18 -18.60 -16.84
C GLY A 11 25.92 -19.92 -16.70
N GLU A 12 26.39 -20.23 -15.49
CA GLU A 12 27.05 -21.51 -15.15
C GLU A 12 26.08 -22.69 -15.34
N ALA A 13 24.83 -22.56 -14.88
CA ALA A 13 23.81 -23.59 -15.02
C ALA A 13 23.45 -23.86 -16.49
N LEU A 14 23.46 -22.82 -17.34
CA LEU A 14 23.27 -22.97 -18.79
C LEU A 14 24.47 -23.68 -19.44
N ALA A 15 25.70 -23.28 -19.08
CA ALA A 15 26.93 -23.91 -19.59
C ALA A 15 27.04 -25.38 -19.18
N ALA A 16 26.60 -25.72 -17.97
CA ALA A 16 26.55 -27.10 -17.46
C ALA A 16 25.38 -27.92 -18.02
N GLY A 17 24.46 -27.33 -18.78
CA GLY A 17 23.28 -28.03 -19.32
C GLY A 17 22.17 -28.31 -18.31
N ASN A 18 22.26 -27.78 -17.09
CA ASN A 18 21.25 -27.94 -16.04
C ASN A 18 19.93 -27.22 -16.38
N ILE A 19 20.00 -26.19 -17.23
CA ILE A 19 18.85 -25.47 -17.80
C ILE A 19 19.07 -25.28 -19.30
N THR A 20 17.98 -25.11 -20.06
CA THR A 20 18.06 -24.82 -21.50
C THR A 20 17.90 -23.34 -21.79
N LEU A 21 18.47 -22.87 -22.92
CA LEU A 21 18.25 -21.51 -23.41
C LEU A 21 16.77 -21.24 -23.69
N GLU A 22 16.04 -22.26 -24.14
CA GLU A 22 14.59 -22.17 -24.32
C GLU A 22 13.86 -21.90 -23.01
N THR A 23 14.20 -22.64 -21.94
CA THR A 23 13.64 -22.41 -20.60
C THR A 23 13.94 -20.98 -20.15
N LEU A 24 15.18 -20.52 -20.30
CA LEU A 24 15.57 -19.16 -19.94
C LEU A 24 14.72 -18.11 -20.69
N ARG A 25 14.59 -18.26 -22.02
CA ARG A 25 13.76 -17.36 -22.84
C ARG A 25 12.29 -17.40 -22.41
N ALA A 26 11.75 -18.58 -22.12
CA ALA A 26 10.37 -18.74 -21.66
C ALA A 26 10.12 -18.05 -20.32
N ARG A 27 11.10 -18.01 -19.41
CA ARG A 27 10.99 -17.33 -18.11
C ARG A 27 11.20 -15.82 -18.18
N VAL A 28 12.04 -15.35 -19.11
CA VAL A 28 12.26 -13.91 -19.33
C VAL A 28 11.08 -13.26 -20.05
N ARG A 29 10.43 -13.98 -20.97
CA ARG A 29 9.31 -13.46 -21.78
C ARG A 29 8.18 -12.80 -20.96
N PRO A 30 7.58 -13.43 -19.92
CA PRO A 30 6.49 -12.82 -19.16
C PRO A 30 6.95 -11.57 -18.40
N LEU A 31 8.20 -11.51 -17.94
CA LEU A 31 8.75 -10.32 -17.28
C LEU A 31 8.73 -9.13 -18.24
N PHE A 32 9.29 -9.30 -19.44
CA PHE A 32 9.31 -8.23 -20.45
C PHE A 32 7.92 -7.92 -20.99
N TYR A 33 7.03 -8.91 -21.12
CA TYR A 33 5.65 -8.67 -21.51
C TYR A 33 4.93 -7.76 -20.52
N THR A 34 5.09 -7.98 -19.22
CA THR A 34 4.53 -7.09 -18.18
C THR A 34 5.13 -5.69 -18.27
N ARG A 35 6.45 -5.56 -18.43
CA ARG A 35 7.14 -4.26 -18.55
C ARG A 35 6.66 -3.47 -19.77
N LEU A 36 6.47 -4.15 -20.90
CA LEU A 36 5.87 -3.56 -22.11
C LEU A 36 4.43 -3.11 -21.86
N ARG A 37 3.60 -3.91 -21.20
CA ARG A 37 2.20 -3.54 -20.87
C ARG A 37 2.09 -2.36 -19.90
N LEU A 38 3.09 -2.17 -19.04
CA LEU A 38 3.20 -1.01 -18.15
C LEU A 38 3.77 0.24 -18.84
N GLY A 39 4.10 0.13 -20.13
CA GLY A 39 4.64 1.22 -20.94
C GLY A 39 6.06 1.62 -20.57
N GLU A 40 6.85 0.74 -19.93
CA GLU A 40 8.20 1.07 -19.47
C GLU A 40 9.16 1.47 -20.61
N PHE A 41 8.88 1.00 -21.83
CA PHE A 41 9.65 1.30 -23.02
C PHE A 41 8.97 2.29 -23.98
N ASP A 42 7.78 2.77 -23.61
CA ASP A 42 7.03 3.71 -24.43
C ASP A 42 7.55 5.15 -24.21
N PRO A 43 7.43 6.04 -25.21
CA PRO A 43 7.62 7.47 -25.00
C PRO A 43 6.76 8.00 -23.83
N PRO A 44 7.24 8.97 -23.02
CA PRO A 44 6.50 9.44 -21.85
C PRO A 44 5.09 9.96 -22.14
N ASP A 45 4.86 10.54 -23.33
CA ASP A 45 3.56 11.02 -23.79
C ASP A 45 2.56 9.91 -24.13
N MET A 46 3.05 8.68 -24.32
CA MET A 46 2.24 7.49 -24.58
C MET A 46 1.96 6.67 -23.31
N ASN A 47 2.67 6.92 -22.21
CA ASN A 47 2.50 6.19 -20.95
C ASN A 47 1.64 7.00 -19.95
N PRO A 48 0.42 6.54 -19.61
CA PRO A 48 -0.48 7.27 -18.71
C PRO A 48 0.09 7.45 -17.29
N TYR A 49 1.06 6.63 -16.89
CA TYR A 49 1.69 6.70 -15.57
C TYR A 49 2.83 7.73 -15.52
N SER A 50 3.38 8.15 -16.66
CA SER A 50 4.48 9.12 -16.71
C SER A 50 4.08 10.52 -16.28
N ALA A 51 2.79 10.84 -16.28
CA ALA A 51 2.26 12.10 -15.78
C ALA A 51 2.07 12.12 -14.25
N LEU A 52 2.13 10.96 -13.59
CA LEU A 52 1.94 10.85 -12.14
C LEU A 52 3.18 11.36 -11.40
N GLY A 53 2.97 12.07 -10.30
CA GLY A 53 4.01 12.59 -9.44
C GLY A 53 3.66 12.57 -7.96
N PRO A 54 4.50 13.18 -7.11
CA PRO A 54 4.26 13.23 -5.67
C PRO A 54 2.91 13.85 -5.27
N GLY A 55 2.37 14.77 -6.08
CA GLY A 55 1.06 15.40 -5.83
C GLY A 55 -0.13 14.45 -5.96
N ASP A 56 0.02 13.33 -6.67
CA ASP A 56 -1.01 12.30 -6.80
C ASP A 56 -1.00 11.36 -5.59
N VAL A 57 0.13 11.25 -4.89
CA VAL A 57 0.28 10.46 -3.68
C VAL A 57 -0.48 11.13 -2.54
N GLN A 58 -1.35 10.37 -1.86
CA GLN A 58 -2.17 10.86 -0.75
C GLN A 58 -2.91 12.17 -1.07
N SER A 59 -3.34 12.37 -2.32
CA SER A 59 -4.12 13.55 -2.75
C SER A 59 -5.38 13.77 -1.89
N PRO A 60 -5.95 14.99 -1.84
CA PRO A 60 -7.19 15.24 -1.10
C PRO A 60 -8.33 14.27 -1.45
N ALA A 61 -8.44 13.89 -2.73
CA ALA A 61 -9.43 12.91 -3.19
C ALA A 61 -9.14 11.50 -2.64
N HIS A 62 -7.88 11.04 -2.66
CA HIS A 62 -7.51 9.75 -2.08
C HIS A 62 -7.78 9.69 -0.57
N ARG A 63 -7.46 10.76 0.17
CA ARG A 63 -7.72 10.83 1.61
C ARG A 63 -9.22 10.85 1.94
N ALA A 64 -10.02 11.56 1.14
CA ALA A 64 -11.47 11.57 1.29
C ALA A 64 -12.07 10.17 1.10
N LEU A 65 -11.65 9.46 0.04
CA LEU A 65 -12.09 8.10 -0.24
C LEU A 65 -11.64 7.12 0.85
N ALA A 66 -10.38 7.22 1.31
CA ALA A 66 -9.87 6.38 2.39
C ALA A 66 -10.67 6.58 3.69
N ARG A 67 -11.01 7.83 4.03
CA ARG A 67 -11.86 8.15 5.19
C ARG A 67 -13.26 7.56 5.04
N GLU A 68 -13.86 7.66 3.87
CA GLU A 68 -15.17 7.06 3.60
C GLU A 68 -15.14 5.54 3.77
N ALA A 69 -14.14 4.87 3.19
CA ALA A 69 -13.96 3.42 3.30
C ALA A 69 -13.76 3.00 4.77
N ALA A 70 -12.92 3.71 5.52
CA ALA A 70 -12.68 3.44 6.94
C ALA A 70 -13.97 3.56 7.77
N VAL A 71 -14.75 4.64 7.59
CA VAL A 71 -16.03 4.83 8.30
C VAL A 71 -17.01 3.70 7.99
N LYS A 72 -17.07 3.25 6.73
CA LYS A 72 -17.96 2.16 6.31
C LYS A 72 -17.50 0.77 6.77
N SER A 73 -16.22 0.61 7.14
CA SER A 73 -15.67 -0.68 7.61
C SER A 73 -15.96 -0.99 9.08
N PHE A 74 -16.39 -0.01 9.88
CA PHE A 74 -16.66 -0.24 11.30
C PHE A 74 -17.88 -1.14 11.53
N VAL A 75 -17.75 -2.08 12.47
CA VAL A 75 -18.84 -2.95 12.90
C VAL A 75 -19.25 -2.57 14.33
N LEU A 76 -20.51 -2.14 14.50
CA LEU A 76 -21.06 -1.84 15.82
C LEU A 76 -21.48 -3.13 16.52
N LEU A 77 -20.62 -3.66 17.39
CA LEU A 77 -20.86 -4.94 18.08
C LEU A 77 -21.92 -4.83 19.19
N LYS A 78 -22.04 -3.66 19.83
CA LYS A 78 -22.95 -3.44 20.96
C LYS A 78 -23.31 -1.96 21.10
N ASN A 79 -24.58 -1.65 21.33
CA ASN A 79 -25.06 -0.30 21.66
C ASN A 79 -26.23 -0.39 22.64
N GLU A 80 -25.96 -0.19 23.93
CA GLU A 80 -26.98 -0.20 24.98
C GLU A 80 -27.40 1.23 25.35
N ARG A 81 -28.66 1.38 25.78
CA ARG A 81 -29.20 2.63 26.34
C ARG A 81 -28.97 3.85 25.42
N GLU A 82 -29.01 3.62 24.10
CA GLU A 82 -28.78 4.65 23.08
C GLU A 82 -27.49 5.46 23.30
N THR A 83 -26.44 4.80 23.80
CA THR A 83 -25.14 5.43 24.06
C THR A 83 -24.58 6.08 22.79
N LEU A 84 -24.73 5.40 21.65
CA LEU A 84 -24.39 5.92 20.33
C LEU A 84 -25.66 6.22 19.49
N PRO A 85 -25.64 7.25 18.62
CA PRO A 85 -24.54 8.21 18.44
C PRO A 85 -24.41 9.11 19.66
N LEU A 86 -23.24 9.73 19.87
CA LEU A 86 -23.02 10.67 20.97
C LEU A 86 -23.83 11.96 20.69
N ARG A 87 -25.15 11.92 20.92
CA ARG A 87 -26.11 12.97 20.55
C ARG A 87 -25.88 14.27 21.31
N GLU A 88 -25.14 14.21 22.42
CA GLU A 88 -24.71 15.35 23.18
C GLU A 88 -23.28 15.15 23.72
N LEU A 89 -22.28 15.65 23.00
CA LEU A 89 -21.00 16.05 23.61
C LEU A 89 -21.17 17.27 24.56
N ARG A 90 -22.36 17.47 25.15
CA ARG A 90 -22.64 18.51 26.15
C ARG A 90 -22.02 18.18 27.51
N ALA A 91 -21.57 16.95 27.71
CA ALA A 91 -20.50 16.70 28.66
C ALA A 91 -19.29 17.54 28.21
N ARG A 92 -18.99 18.64 28.92
CA ARG A 92 -17.95 19.62 28.56
C ARG A 92 -16.55 19.01 28.32
N ARG A 93 -16.35 17.72 28.61
CA ARG A 93 -15.09 16.98 28.51
C ARG A 93 -15.35 15.52 28.14
N VAL A 94 -14.62 15.03 27.13
CA VAL A 94 -14.52 13.60 26.77
C VAL A 94 -13.14 13.11 27.19
N ALA A 95 -13.07 11.93 27.81
CA ALA A 95 -11.80 11.27 28.07
C ALA A 95 -11.57 10.20 27.00
N VAL A 96 -10.44 10.31 26.27
CA VAL A 96 -9.98 9.28 25.34
C VAL A 96 -8.85 8.52 26.05
N VAL A 97 -9.09 7.25 26.39
CA VAL A 97 -8.19 6.47 27.24
C VAL A 97 -7.90 5.13 26.59
N GLY A 98 -6.63 4.69 26.68
CA GLY A 98 -6.17 3.39 26.22
C GLY A 98 -4.84 3.47 25.48
N PRO A 99 -4.12 2.34 25.32
CA PRO A 99 -2.80 2.32 24.67
C PRO A 99 -2.83 2.66 23.18
N PHE A 100 -4.02 2.66 22.57
CA PHE A 100 -4.23 2.99 21.16
C PHE A 100 -4.86 4.37 20.92
N ALA A 101 -5.15 5.12 21.99
CA ALA A 101 -5.79 6.43 21.90
C ALA A 101 -4.97 7.46 21.11
N ASP A 102 -3.63 7.39 21.22
CA ASP A 102 -2.70 8.33 20.59
C ASP A 102 -1.49 7.59 20.02
N ASN A 103 -1.74 6.55 19.23
CA ASN A 103 -0.69 5.71 18.66
C ASN A 103 -0.82 5.63 17.12
N PRO A 104 -0.02 6.40 16.37
CA PRO A 104 -0.11 6.41 14.90
C PRO A 104 0.37 5.11 14.25
N ARG A 105 1.18 4.29 14.94
CA ARG A 105 1.73 3.05 14.35
C ARG A 105 0.68 1.96 14.20
N VAL A 106 -0.29 1.90 15.12
CA VAL A 106 -1.30 0.84 15.12
C VAL A 106 -2.49 1.13 14.22
N LEU A 107 -2.64 2.37 13.73
CA LEU A 107 -3.78 2.77 12.89
C LEU A 107 -3.84 2.03 11.56
N PHE A 108 -2.68 1.68 11.01
CA PHE A 108 -2.58 1.16 9.64
C PHE A 108 -2.53 -0.36 9.56
N GLY A 109 -2.44 -1.05 10.72
CA GLY A 109 -2.29 -2.49 10.78
C GLY A 109 -0.97 -2.99 10.15
N ASP A 110 -0.95 -4.28 9.83
CA ASP A 110 0.19 -4.90 9.15
C ASP A 110 0.12 -4.68 7.63
N TYR A 111 1.29 -4.71 6.96
CA TYR A 111 1.42 -4.50 5.51
C TYR A 111 0.98 -3.11 5.02
N ALA A 112 1.04 -2.10 5.88
CA ALA A 112 0.75 -0.73 5.52
C ALA A 112 1.86 -0.09 4.65
N PRO A 113 1.51 0.76 3.66
CA PRO A 113 2.47 1.67 3.04
C PRO A 113 2.96 2.70 4.06
N VAL A 114 4.02 3.45 3.73
CA VAL A 114 4.49 4.56 4.58
C VAL A 114 3.61 5.78 4.35
N PRO A 115 2.73 6.17 5.30
CA PRO A 115 1.90 7.37 5.15
C PRO A 115 2.72 8.63 5.40
N GLU A 116 2.26 9.76 4.87
CA GLU A 116 2.90 11.03 5.19
C GLU A 116 2.48 11.46 6.60
N PRO A 117 3.42 11.79 7.50
CA PRO A 117 3.11 12.10 8.89
C PRO A 117 2.03 13.19 9.07
N GLN A 118 1.96 14.16 8.16
CA GLN A 118 0.99 15.26 8.19
C GLN A 118 -0.47 14.83 7.98
N TYR A 119 -0.71 13.62 7.47
CA TYR A 119 -2.06 13.08 7.20
C TYR A 119 -2.47 11.98 8.16
N ILE A 120 -1.72 11.77 9.25
CA ILE A 120 -2.03 10.80 10.28
C ILE A 120 -2.80 11.48 11.40
N TYR A 121 -4.02 10.98 11.68
CA TYR A 121 -4.88 11.50 12.74
C TYR A 121 -5.21 10.39 13.73
N THR A 122 -4.79 10.55 14.99
CA THR A 122 -5.24 9.72 16.10
C THR A 122 -6.54 10.30 16.67
N PRO A 123 -7.33 9.53 17.46
CA PRO A 123 -8.53 10.05 18.13
C PRO A 123 -8.32 11.19 19.14
N ARG A 124 -7.09 11.67 19.34
CA ARG A 124 -6.74 12.76 20.26
C ARG A 124 -6.95 14.13 19.63
#